data_AF-A0A936QAC9-F1
#
_entry.id   AF-A0A936QAC9-F1
#
_cell.length_a   1.000
_cell.length_b   1.000
_cell.length_c   1.000
_cell.angle_alpha   90.00
_cell.angle_beta   90.00
_cell.angle_gamma   90.00
#
_symmetry.space_group_name_H-M   'P 1'
#
loop_
_entity.id
_entity.type
_entity.pdbx_description
1 polymer ?
#
loop_
_entity_poly.entity_id
_entity_poly.type
_entity_poly.pdbx_seq_one_letter_code
_entity_poly.pdbx_strand_id
1 'polypeptide(L)'
;MNTWAYVFITSRQPKKSLRQIRQIPGVIHADALFGSPDLIAIVEGTDIASMDAVIDSIAEVPDLLSTDSKVARWIDGVGPPIHTSSARP
;
A
#
# COMPACT_ATOMS: atom_id res chain seq x y z
N MET A 1 7.72 -16.31 5.84
CA MET A 1 6.31 -16.03 5.51
C MET A 1 6.20 -14.52 5.53
N ASN A 2 5.83 -13.90 4.42
CA ASN A 2 5.92 -12.45 4.31
C ASN A 2 4.85 -11.78 5.21
N THR A 3 5.22 -10.66 5.82
CA THR A 3 4.29 -9.80 6.56
C THR A 3 3.75 -8.76 5.60
N TRP A 4 2.46 -8.44 5.67
CA TRP A 4 1.83 -7.50 4.77
C TRP A 4 0.81 -6.63 5.50
N ALA A 5 0.52 -5.45 4.94
CA ALA A 5 -0.39 -4.49 5.53
C ALA A 5 -1.19 -3.71 4.48
N TYR A 6 -2.34 -3.21 4.91
CA TYR A 6 -3.07 -2.16 4.20
C TYR A 6 -2.63 -0.80 4.73
N VAL A 7 -2.36 0.14 3.84
CA VAL A 7 -2.03 1.53 4.17
C VAL A 7 -3.09 2.41 3.55
N PHE A 8 -3.91 3.02 4.39
CA PHE A 8 -4.90 4.02 4.01
C PHE A 8 -4.24 5.40 3.98
N ILE A 9 -4.40 6.12 2.89
CA ILE A 9 -3.60 7.32 2.61
C ILE A 9 -4.55 8.45 2.23
N THR A 10 -4.32 9.62 2.82
CA THR A 10 -4.98 10.88 2.46
C THR A 10 -3.94 11.80 1.85
N SER A 11 -4.24 12.43 0.72
CA SER A 11 -3.27 13.22 -0.04
C SER A 11 -3.88 14.50 -0.61
N ARG A 12 -3.05 15.50 -0.89
CA ARG A 12 -3.50 16.71 -1.62
C ARG A 12 -3.63 16.47 -3.12
N GLN A 13 -2.86 15.52 -3.66
CA GLN A 13 -2.77 15.23 -5.09
C GLN A 13 -2.83 13.72 -5.36
N PRO A 14 -4.01 13.08 -5.22
CA PRO A 14 -4.14 11.61 -5.25
C PRO A 14 -3.54 10.96 -6.50
N LYS A 15 -3.74 11.56 -7.68
CA LYS A 15 -3.19 11.04 -8.94
C LYS A 15 -1.66 11.04 -8.97
N LYS A 16 -1.02 12.06 -8.40
CA LYS A 16 0.44 12.20 -8.38
C LYS A 16 1.02 11.27 -7.32
N SER A 17 0.48 11.34 -6.09
CA SER A 17 0.90 10.50 -4.97
C SER A 17 0.76 9.02 -5.30
N LEU A 18 -0.33 8.59 -5.94
CA LEU A 18 -0.51 7.20 -6.38
C LEU A 18 0.61 6.72 -7.32
N ARG A 19 1.01 7.54 -8.30
CA ARG A 19 2.08 7.18 -9.23
C ARG A 19 3.42 7.01 -8.53
N GLN A 20 3.69 7.85 -7.52
CA GLN A 20 4.92 7.75 -6.72
C GLN A 20 4.88 6.53 -5.81
N ILE A 21 3.77 6.31 -5.10
CA ILE A 21 3.58 5.16 -4.19
C ILE A 21 3.77 3.84 -4.94
N ARG A 22 3.21 3.70 -6.16
CA ARG A 22 3.38 2.49 -6.99
C ARG A 22 4.81 2.19 -7.43
N GLN A 23 5.74 3.14 -7.28
CA GLN A 23 7.14 2.96 -7.62
C GLN A 23 7.99 2.56 -6.41
N ILE A 24 7.42 2.56 -5.20
CA ILE A 24 8.13 2.21 -3.96
C ILE A 24 8.33 0.68 -3.92
N PRO A 25 9.57 0.18 -3.81
CA PRO A 25 9.82 -1.24 -3.58
C PRO A 25 9.10 -1.74 -2.32
N GLY A 26 8.39 -2.85 -2.43
CA GLY A 26 7.57 -3.41 -1.35
C GLY A 26 6.10 -2.97 -1.39
N VAL A 27 5.73 -1.98 -2.21
CA VAL A 27 4.32 -1.74 -2.57
C VAL A 27 3.91 -2.73 -3.65
N ILE A 28 3.06 -3.70 -3.30
CA ILE A 28 2.59 -4.72 -4.24
C ILE A 28 1.32 -4.31 -4.97
N HIS A 29 0.54 -3.39 -4.38
CA HIS A 29 -0.67 -2.87 -5.00
C HIS A 29 -0.98 -1.47 -4.46
N ALA A 30 -1.55 -0.60 -5.29
CA ALA A 30 -2.10 0.67 -4.82
C ALA A 30 -3.15 1.21 -5.79
N ASP A 31 -4.23 1.78 -5.25
CA ASP A 31 -5.36 2.35 -5.98
C ASP A 31 -5.78 3.71 -5.41
N ALA A 32 -6.43 4.50 -6.26
CA ALA A 32 -7.18 5.67 -5.82
C ALA A 32 -8.63 5.31 -5.51
N LEU A 33 -9.16 5.91 -4.46
CA LEU A 33 -10.50 5.68 -3.94
C LEU A 33 -11.38 6.91 -4.12
N PHE A 34 -12.69 6.70 -4.19
CA PHE A 34 -13.66 7.78 -4.00
C PHE A 34 -13.91 7.96 -2.50
N GLY A 35 -13.76 9.20 -2.03
CA GLY A 35 -13.92 9.56 -0.61
C GLY A 35 -12.57 9.75 0.10
N SER A 36 -12.63 9.81 1.43
CA SER A 36 -11.46 9.86 2.30
C SER A 36 -11.43 8.58 3.13
N PRO A 37 -10.30 7.84 3.21
CA PRO A 37 -9.01 8.08 2.55
C PRO A 37 -9.10 8.03 1.02
N ASP A 38 -8.28 8.83 0.33
CA ASP A 38 -8.33 8.98 -1.13
C ASP A 38 -7.45 7.98 -1.89
N LEU A 39 -6.58 7.26 -1.18
CA LEU A 39 -5.70 6.23 -1.70
C LEU A 39 -5.63 5.03 -0.73
N ILE A 40 -5.37 3.85 -1.29
CA ILE A 40 -4.99 2.66 -0.52
C ILE A 40 -3.76 2.02 -1.16
N ALA A 41 -2.85 1.53 -0.33
CA ALA A 41 -1.73 0.70 -0.75
C ALA A 41 -1.71 -0.62 0.03
N ILE A 42 -1.20 -1.66 -0.60
CA ILE A 42 -0.87 -2.93 0.01
C ILE A 42 0.65 -3.05 -0.04
N VAL A 43 1.26 -3.26 1.12
CA VAL A 43 2.71 -3.37 1.28
C VAL A 43 3.08 -4.75 1.79
N GLU A 44 4.26 -5.24 1.42
CA GLU A 44 4.83 -6.48 1.91
C GLU A 44 6.28 -6.32 2.36
N GLY A 45 6.68 -7.14 3.32
CA GLY A 45 8.05 -7.29 3.78
C GLY A 45 8.34 -8.74 4.18
N THR A 46 9.61 -9.08 4.29
CA THR A 46 10.05 -10.41 4.77
C THR A 46 9.73 -10.62 6.25
N ASP A 47 9.58 -9.52 7.00
CA ASP A 47 9.23 -9.43 8.42
C ASP A 47 8.53 -8.09 8.71
N ILE A 48 8.17 -7.85 9.98
CA ILE A 48 7.52 -6.61 10.41
C ILE A 48 8.41 -5.39 10.14
N ALA A 49 9.71 -5.47 10.39
CA ALA A 49 10.61 -4.32 10.26
C ALA A 49 10.78 -3.89 8.80
N SER A 50 10.95 -4.85 7.88
CA SER A 50 11.03 -4.57 6.45
C SER A 50 9.70 -4.06 5.88
N MET A 51 8.56 -4.57 6.34
CA MET A 51 7.24 -4.03 5.97
C MET A 51 7.04 -2.61 6.49
N ASP A 52 7.45 -2.33 7.74
CA ASP A 52 7.35 -0.99 8.36
C ASP A 52 8.20 0.04 7.61
N ALA A 53 9.40 -0.33 7.16
CA ALA A 53 10.23 0.53 6.32
C ALA A 53 9.56 0.94 4.99
N VAL A 54 8.69 0.09 4.43
CA VAL A 54 7.88 0.45 3.24
C VAL A 54 6.82 1.48 3.61
N ILE A 55 6.18 1.33 4.78
CA ILE A 55 5.20 2.29 5.30
C ILE A 55 5.87 3.66 5.53
N ASP A 56 7.06 3.68 6.12
CA ASP A 56 7.87 4.91 6.29
C ASP A 56 8.16 5.57 4.93
N SER A 57 8.58 4.77 3.95
CA SER A 57 8.84 5.26 2.58
C SER A 57 7.58 5.86 1.94
N ILE A 58 6.40 5.31 2.21
CA ILE A 58 5.13 5.90 1.78
C ILE A 58 4.91 7.23 2.49
N ALA A 59 5.08 7.30 3.81
CA ALA A 59 4.86 8.50 4.60
C ALA A 59 5.76 9.69 4.17
N GLU A 60 6.93 9.40 3.61
CA GLU A 60 7.86 10.40 3.05
C GLU A 60 7.45 10.94 1.67
N VAL A 61 6.44 10.36 1.02
CA VAL A 61 5.96 10.83 -0.29
C VAL A 61 5.43 12.27 -0.16
N PRO A 62 5.90 13.21 -1.00
CA PRO A 62 5.38 14.58 -0.99
C PRO A 62 3.87 14.63 -1.21
N ASP A 63 3.23 15.65 -0.63
CA ASP A 63 1.80 15.91 -0.75
C ASP A 63 0.87 14.91 -0.01
N LEU A 64 1.42 13.96 0.76
CA LEU A 64 0.64 13.16 1.71
C LEU A 64 0.28 13.98 2.95
N LEU A 65 -0.94 13.75 3.45
CA LEU A 65 -1.48 14.42 4.64
C LEU A 65 -1.48 13.48 5.85
N SER A 66 -1.81 12.21 5.64
CA SER A 66 -1.86 11.21 6.70
C SER A 66 -1.80 9.80 6.14
N THR A 67 -1.30 8.88 6.94
CA THR A 67 -1.35 7.43 6.72
C THR A 67 -1.99 6.73 7.92
N ASP A 68 -2.81 5.72 7.68
CA ASP A 68 -3.30 4.78 8.70
C ASP A 68 -3.04 3.34 8.22
N SER A 69 -2.23 2.60 8.97
CA SER A 69 -1.74 1.28 8.56
C SER A 69 -2.37 0.17 9.38
N LYS A 70 -2.80 -0.91 8.70
CA LYS A 70 -3.38 -2.10 9.32
C LYS A 70 -2.59 -3.33 8.89
N VAL A 71 -1.81 -3.89 9.81
CA VAL A 71 -1.08 -5.15 9.58
C VAL A 71 -2.08 -6.29 9.44
N ALA A 72 -1.94 -7.07 8.37
CA ALA A 72 -2.80 -8.21 8.14
C ALA A 72 -2.57 -9.27 9.22
N ARG A 73 -3.67 -9.78 9.79
CA ARG A 73 -3.60 -10.90 10.72
C ARG A 73 -3.20 -12.15 9.95
N TRP A 74 -2.31 -12.95 10.55
CA TRP A 74 -2.00 -14.25 10.00
C TRP A 74 -3.22 -15.18 10.12
N ILE A 75 -3.74 -15.58 8.97
CA ILE A 75 -4.80 -16.58 8.81
C ILE A 75 -4.31 -17.57 7.76
N ASP A 76 -4.35 -18.87 8.08
CA ASP A 76 -3.84 -19.91 7.20
C ASP A 76 -4.51 -19.88 5.82
N GLY A 77 -3.69 -19.94 4.77
CA GLY A 77 -4.14 -19.89 3.38
C GLY A 77 -4.57 -18.51 2.87
N VAL A 78 -4.46 -17.45 3.69
CA VAL A 78 -4.81 -16.07 3.30
C VAL A 78 -3.53 -15.25 3.11
N GLY A 79 -3.29 -14.83 1.87
CA GLY A 79 -2.22 -13.90 1.50
C GLY A 79 -2.78 -12.53 1.09
N PRO A 80 -1.91 -11.58 0.72
CA PRO A 80 -2.37 -10.33 0.13
C PRO A 80 -3.20 -10.60 -1.13
N PRO A 81 -4.17 -9.73 -1.47
CA PRO A 81 -4.91 -9.82 -2.72
C PRO A 81 -3.94 -9.87 -3.91
N ILE A 82 -3.89 -11.02 -4.58
CA ILE A 82 -3.03 -11.21 -5.75
C ILE A 82 -3.78 -10.64 -6.95
N HIS A 83 -3.24 -9.60 -7.58
CA HIS A 83 -3.78 -9.12 -8.83
C HIS A 83 -3.38 -10.11 -9.94
N THR A 84 -4.23 -11.09 -10.22
CA THR A 84 -4.12 -11.84 -11.48
C THR A 84 -4.42 -10.86 -12.60
N SER A 85 -3.40 -10.39 -13.31
CA SER A 85 -3.56 -9.62 -14.53
C SER A 85 -4.22 -10.52 -15.58
N SER A 86 -5.55 -10.64 -15.57
CA SER A 86 -6.27 -11.00 -16.78
C SER A 86 -6.06 -9.83 -17.75
N ALA A 87 -5.30 -10.08 -18.81
CA ALA A 87 -5.11 -9.16 -19.91
C ALA A 87 -6.46 -8.49 -20.26
N ARG A 88 -6.51 -7.16 -20.21
CA ARG A 88 -7.61 -6.44 -20.86
C ARG A 88 -7.42 -6.58 -22.38
N PRO A 89 -8.50 -6.84 -23.14
CA PRO A 89 -8.47 -6.93 -24.60
C PRO A 89 -8.04 -5.63 -25.27
#